data_AF-A0A938B3W9-F1
#
_entry.id   AF-A0A938B3W9-F1
#
_cell.length_a   1.000
_cell.length_b   1.000
_cell.length_c   1.000
_cell.angle_alpha   90.00
_cell.angle_beta   90.00
_cell.angle_gamma   90.00
#
_symmetry.space_group_name_H-M   'P 1'
#
loop_
_entity.id
_entity.type
_entity.pdbx_description
1 polymer ?
#
loop_
_entity_poly.entity_id
_entity_poly.type
_entity_poly.pdbx_seq_one_letter_code
_entity_poly.pdbx_strand_id
1 'polypeptide(L)'
;MLPLAAHTPSVLLLLPLWLFVRMAFNALDGMMARELHMASPLGAILNELGDVLADVALYIPFALLSAPAHWPVLAFVIGAVLTEFCGVLGQTLSGRRQYAGPMGKSDRAFVVSALALLTVLVPALLAVWAWVFSVAALLTAVTCWNRLAATLREVRAAA
;
A
#
# COMPACT_ATOMS: atom_id res chain seq x y z
N MET A 1 -7.50 -32.29 9.63
CA MET A 1 -7.04 -30.88 9.67
C MET A 1 -5.54 -30.90 9.84
N LEU A 2 -4.79 -30.81 8.73
CA LEU A 2 -3.33 -30.93 8.75
C LEU A 2 -2.69 -29.69 9.39
N PRO A 3 -1.61 -29.85 10.18
CA PRO A 3 -0.91 -28.75 10.81
C PRO A 3 -0.08 -28.00 9.77
N LEU A 4 -0.63 -26.93 9.21
CA LEU A 4 0.10 -25.94 8.40
C LEU A 4 1.06 -25.07 9.24
N ALA A 5 1.23 -25.38 10.53
CA ALA A 5 2.11 -24.65 11.45
C ALA A 5 3.61 -25.01 11.30
N ALA A 6 3.98 -26.00 10.47
CA ALA A 6 5.37 -26.49 10.42
C ALA A 6 6.28 -25.77 9.42
N HIS A 7 5.73 -25.01 8.45
CA HIS A 7 6.52 -24.30 7.46
C HIS A 7 5.95 -22.90 7.25
N THR A 8 6.29 -21.96 8.15
CA THR A 8 6.20 -20.54 7.80
C THR A 8 7.08 -20.36 6.57
N PRO A 9 6.53 -20.01 5.39
CA PRO A 9 7.30 -20.03 4.17
C PRO A 9 8.35 -18.93 4.28
N SER A 10 9.63 -19.33 4.34
CA SER A 10 10.80 -18.43 4.39
C SER A 10 10.79 -17.39 3.27
N VAL A 11 9.99 -17.62 2.21
CA VAL A 11 9.65 -16.64 1.16
C VAL A 11 9.13 -15.31 1.71
N LEU A 12 8.49 -15.30 2.89
CA LEU A 12 8.04 -14.06 3.53
C LEU A 12 9.21 -13.14 3.93
N LEU A 13 10.43 -13.67 4.10
CA LEU A 13 11.63 -12.85 4.36
C LEU A 13 12.08 -12.05 3.14
N LEU A 14 11.64 -12.45 1.93
CA LEU A 14 11.91 -11.66 0.72
C LEU A 14 11.04 -10.41 0.66
N LEU A 15 9.88 -10.40 1.32
CA LEU A 15 8.95 -9.25 1.28
C LEU A 15 9.52 -7.97 1.91
N PRO A 16 10.13 -7.99 3.12
CA PRO A 16 10.79 -6.81 3.68
C PRO A 16 11.86 -6.23 2.75
N LEU A 17 12.75 -7.09 2.23
CA LEU A 17 13.82 -6.67 1.35
C LEU A 17 13.27 -6.11 0.03
N TRP A 18 12.31 -6.81 -0.59
CA TRP A 18 11.73 -6.41 -1.86
C TRP A 18 10.94 -5.11 -1.74
N LEU A 19 10.06 -4.98 -0.74
CA LEU A 19 9.30 -3.76 -0.52
C LEU A 19 10.20 -2.58 -0.16
N PHE A 20 11.27 -2.80 0.61
CA PHE A 20 12.27 -1.77 0.88
C PHE A 20 12.96 -1.29 -0.41
N VAL A 21 13.49 -2.22 -1.22
CA VAL A 21 14.16 -1.90 -2.49
C VAL A 21 13.19 -1.22 -3.46
N ARG A 22 11.95 -1.71 -3.57
CA ARG A 22 10.91 -1.10 -4.41
C ARG A 22 10.61 0.33 -3.98
N MET A 23 10.42 0.57 -2.69
CA MET A 23 10.14 1.92 -2.19
C MET A 23 11.34 2.86 -2.37
N ALA A 24 12.56 2.36 -2.26
CA ALA A 24 13.77 3.13 -2.56
C ALA A 24 13.83 3.50 -4.05
N PHE A 25 13.63 2.53 -4.96
CA PHE A 25 13.67 2.80 -6.40
C PHE A 25 12.53 3.71 -6.87
N ASN A 26 11.33 3.55 -6.33
CA ASN A 26 10.18 4.42 -6.61
C ASN A 26 10.33 5.85 -6.05
N ALA A 27 11.18 6.03 -5.04
CA ALA A 27 11.54 7.37 -4.58
C ALA A 27 12.61 7.99 -5.49
N LEU A 28 13.60 7.18 -5.88
CA LEU A 28 14.72 7.59 -6.73
C LEU A 28 14.28 7.92 -8.15
N ASP A 29 13.46 7.09 -8.79
CA ASP A 29 12.98 7.32 -10.16
C ASP A 29 12.18 8.63 -10.28
N GLY A 30 11.30 8.92 -9.32
CA GLY A 30 10.52 10.15 -9.26
C GLY A 30 11.40 11.37 -8.99
N MET A 31 12.43 11.24 -8.16
CA MET A 31 13.40 12.32 -7.89
C MET A 31 14.26 12.60 -9.12
N MET A 32 14.88 11.57 -9.69
CA MET A 32 15.74 11.67 -10.87
C MET A 32 14.97 12.21 -12.08
N ALA A 33 13.72 11.78 -12.32
CA ALA A 33 12.91 12.27 -13.42
C ALA A 33 12.64 13.79 -13.32
N ARG A 34 12.51 14.33 -12.09
CA ARG A 34 12.32 15.77 -11.86
C ARG A 34 13.63 16.53 -11.96
N GLU A 35 14.70 16.04 -11.34
CA GLU A 35 16.01 16.71 -11.31
C GLU A 35 16.71 16.72 -12.68
N LEU A 36 16.55 15.65 -13.46
CA LEU A 36 17.13 15.54 -14.80
C LEU A 36 16.20 16.07 -15.90
N HIS A 37 15.04 16.63 -15.55
CA HIS A 37 14.01 17.10 -16.49
C HIS A 37 13.56 16.03 -17.50
N MET A 38 13.55 14.76 -17.08
CA MET A 38 13.17 13.59 -17.89
C MET A 38 11.75 13.07 -17.60
N ALA A 39 10.95 13.82 -16.84
CA ALA A 39 9.56 13.46 -16.58
C ALA A 39 8.76 13.36 -17.89
N SER A 40 8.13 12.20 -18.13
CA SER A 40 7.32 11.95 -19.33
C SER A 40 5.93 11.43 -18.96
N PRO A 41 4.91 11.66 -19.81
CA PRO A 41 3.56 11.12 -19.58
C PRO A 41 3.54 9.59 -19.46
N LEU A 42 4.31 8.89 -20.30
CA LEU A 42 4.42 7.43 -20.25
C LEU A 42 5.03 6.97 -18.93
N GLY A 43 6.12 7.61 -18.47
CA GLY A 43 6.76 7.26 -17.20
C GLY A 43 5.81 7.42 -16.01
N ALA A 44 5.01 8.49 -16.00
CA ALA A 44 4.01 8.69 -14.96
C ALA A 44 2.94 7.58 -14.96
N ILE A 45 2.42 7.20 -16.13
CA ILE A 45 1.43 6.11 -16.26
C ILE A 45 2.01 4.78 -15.76
N LEU A 46 3.22 4.44 -16.19
CA LEU A 46 3.88 3.19 -15.81
C LEU A 46 4.17 3.14 -14.31
N ASN A 47 4.62 4.25 -13.71
CA ASN A 47 4.89 4.32 -12.28
C ASN A 47 3.61 4.10 -11.46
N GLU A 48 2.54 4.84 -11.76
CA GLU A 48 1.27 4.76 -11.03
C GLU A 48 0.61 3.38 -11.18
N LEU A 49 0.54 2.85 -12.39
CA LEU A 49 -0.08 1.54 -12.63
C LEU A 49 0.77 0.40 -12.05
N GLY A 50 2.09 0.46 -12.24
CA GLY A 50 3.02 -0.52 -11.72
C GLY A 50 2.96 -0.61 -10.19
N ASP A 51 2.82 0.53 -9.52
CA ASP A 51 2.68 0.61 -8.08
C ASP A 51 1.42 -0.08 -7.54
N VAL A 52 0.27 0.20 -8.17
CA VAL A 52 -1.00 -0.41 -7.80
C VAL A 52 -0.97 -1.92 -8.04
N LEU A 53 -0.48 -2.35 -9.20
CA LEU A 53 -0.36 -3.77 -9.53
C LEU A 53 0.60 -4.49 -8.58
N ALA A 54 1.72 -3.85 -8.23
CA ALA A 54 2.68 -4.41 -7.29
C ALA A 54 2.09 -4.51 -5.88
N ASP A 55 1.37 -3.50 -5.38
CA ASP A 55 0.67 -3.56 -4.09
C ASP A 55 -0.33 -4.73 -4.07
N VAL A 56 -1.15 -4.87 -5.11
CA VAL A 56 -2.12 -5.98 -5.22
C VAL A 56 -1.42 -7.33 -5.21
N ALA A 57 -0.40 -7.51 -6.04
CA ALA A 57 0.34 -8.76 -6.17
C ALA A 57 1.07 -9.16 -4.88
N LEU A 58 1.60 -8.19 -4.14
CA LEU A 58 2.34 -8.43 -2.90
C LEU A 58 1.44 -8.62 -1.68
N TYR A 59 0.25 -8.02 -1.65
CA TYR A 59 -0.63 -8.04 -0.48
C TYR A 59 -1.69 -9.14 -0.52
N ILE A 60 -2.27 -9.49 -1.69
CA ILE A 60 -3.28 -10.55 -1.81
C ILE A 60 -2.83 -11.91 -1.21
N PRO A 61 -1.57 -12.37 -1.40
CA PRO A 61 -1.15 -13.66 -0.86
C PRO A 61 -1.33 -13.81 0.65
N PHE A 62 -1.34 -12.71 1.41
CA PHE A 62 -1.59 -12.75 2.87
C PHE A 62 -2.98 -13.25 3.22
N ALA A 63 -3.98 -13.08 2.33
CA ALA A 63 -5.34 -13.60 2.51
C ALA A 63 -5.40 -15.14 2.49
N LEU A 64 -4.35 -15.79 1.96
CA LEU A 64 -4.24 -17.24 1.85
C LEU A 64 -3.50 -17.87 3.05
N LEU A 65 -2.77 -17.07 3.83
CA LEU A 65 -1.91 -17.55 4.92
C LEU A 65 -2.62 -17.63 6.28
N SER A 66 -3.72 -16.91 6.46
CA SER A 66 -4.53 -16.93 7.69
C SER A 66 -6.00 -16.79 7.36
N ALA A 67 -6.79 -17.85 7.61
CA ALA A 67 -8.22 -17.88 7.27
C ALA A 67 -9.03 -16.74 7.93
N PRO A 68 -8.83 -16.39 9.23
CA PRO A 68 -9.50 -15.23 9.83
C PRO A 68 -9.12 -13.89 9.18
N ALA A 69 -7.93 -13.80 8.58
CA ALA A 69 -7.45 -12.57 7.94
C ALA A 69 -7.89 -12.42 6.48
N HIS A 70 -8.56 -13.43 5.89
CA HIS A 70 -8.94 -13.42 4.48
C HIS A 70 -9.68 -12.14 4.05
N TRP A 71 -10.83 -11.86 4.68
CA TRP A 71 -11.63 -10.67 4.37
C TRP A 71 -10.95 -9.36 4.77
N PRO A 72 -10.32 -9.25 5.96
CA PRO A 72 -9.52 -8.07 6.31
C PRO A 72 -8.43 -7.73 5.29
N VAL A 73 -7.69 -8.72 4.78
CA VAL A 73 -6.65 -8.51 3.77
C VAL A 73 -7.26 -8.00 2.47
N LEU A 74 -8.36 -8.60 2.00
CA LEU A 74 -9.04 -8.12 0.79
C LEU A 74 -9.55 -6.69 0.94
N ALA A 75 -10.14 -6.34 2.09
CA ALA A 75 -10.55 -4.98 2.39
C ALA A 75 -9.36 -4.01 2.40
N PHE A 76 -8.22 -4.42 2.98
CA PHE A 76 -6.99 -3.64 2.97
C PHE A 76 -6.46 -3.41 1.54
N VAL A 77 -6.45 -4.44 0.69
CA VAL A 77 -6.03 -4.35 -0.72
C VAL A 77 -6.93 -3.41 -1.51
N ILE A 78 -8.25 -3.55 -1.39
CA ILE A 78 -9.21 -2.63 -2.02
C ILE A 78 -8.95 -1.21 -1.53
N GLY A 79 -8.75 -1.03 -0.22
CA GLY A 79 -8.39 0.26 0.36
C GLY A 79 -7.09 0.82 -0.21
N ALA A 80 -6.04 0.02 -0.39
CA ALA A 80 -4.78 0.44 -0.99
C ALA A 80 -5.00 0.99 -2.41
N VAL A 81 -5.73 0.27 -3.26
CA VAL A 81 -6.10 0.72 -4.62
C VAL A 81 -6.88 2.03 -4.56
N LEU A 82 -7.89 2.11 -3.70
CA LEU A 82 -8.73 3.31 -3.56
C LEU A 82 -7.92 4.52 -3.08
N THR A 83 -6.95 4.34 -2.16
CA THR A 83 -6.11 5.45 -1.71
C THR A 83 -5.31 6.06 -2.86
N GLU A 84 -4.69 5.25 -3.71
CA GLU A 84 -3.96 5.75 -4.88
C GLU A 84 -4.90 6.40 -5.90
N PHE A 85 -6.06 5.79 -6.15
CA PHE A 85 -7.08 6.40 -7.01
C PHE A 85 -7.55 7.77 -6.49
N CYS A 86 -7.81 7.92 -5.19
CA CYS A 86 -8.14 9.22 -4.59
C CYS A 86 -7.00 10.25 -4.74
N GLY A 87 -5.74 9.79 -4.73
CA GLY A 87 -4.57 10.62 -4.99
C GLY A 87 -4.55 11.17 -6.42
N VAL A 88 -4.77 10.28 -7.41
CA VAL A 88 -4.87 10.63 -8.84
C VAL A 88 -6.08 11.54 -9.10
N LEU A 89 -7.24 11.22 -8.53
CA LEU A 89 -8.45 12.04 -8.66
C LEU A 89 -8.23 13.44 -8.11
N GLY A 90 -7.51 13.56 -6.99
CA GLY A 90 -7.05 14.84 -6.46
C GLY A 90 -6.23 15.63 -7.49
N GLN A 91 -5.25 14.97 -8.12
CA GLN A 91 -4.43 15.59 -9.16
C GLN A 91 -5.25 16.04 -10.37
N THR A 92 -6.23 15.26 -10.82
CA THR A 92 -7.10 15.61 -11.94
C THR A 92 -7.99 16.81 -11.64
N LEU A 93 -8.50 16.92 -10.40
CA LEU A 93 -9.46 17.98 -10.04
C LEU A 93 -8.80 19.27 -9.53
N SER A 94 -7.66 19.17 -8.84
CA SER A 94 -6.99 20.30 -8.17
C SER A 94 -5.62 20.65 -8.76
N GLY A 95 -5.13 19.87 -9.72
CA GLY A 95 -3.78 20.01 -10.29
C GLY A 95 -2.66 19.49 -9.38
N ARG A 96 -2.95 19.01 -8.16
CA ARG A 96 -1.96 18.50 -7.21
C ARG A 96 -2.35 17.10 -6.71
N ARG A 97 -1.36 16.20 -6.62
CA ARG A 97 -1.60 14.88 -6.04
C ARG A 97 -1.79 14.98 -4.53
N GLN A 98 -2.83 14.33 -4.02
CA GLN A 98 -3.13 14.30 -2.60
C GLN A 98 -2.44 13.13 -1.90
N TYR A 99 -1.74 13.43 -0.81
CA TYR A 99 -1.02 12.45 0.00
C TYR A 99 -1.52 12.36 1.45
N ALA A 100 -2.56 13.13 1.81
CA ALA A 100 -3.08 13.18 3.17
C ALA A 100 -3.57 11.81 3.67
N GLY A 101 -3.37 11.56 4.97
CA GLY A 101 -3.88 10.38 5.67
C GLY A 101 -2.80 9.44 6.21
N PRO A 102 -3.16 8.57 7.16
CA PRO A 102 -2.20 7.76 7.94
C PRO A 102 -1.76 6.45 7.28
N MET A 103 -2.31 6.07 6.13
CA MET A 103 -2.04 4.79 5.47
C MET A 103 -1.76 4.98 3.98
N GLY A 104 -0.75 5.80 3.70
CA GLY A 104 -0.21 5.99 2.37
C GLY A 104 0.62 4.79 1.91
N LYS A 105 1.19 4.89 0.70
CA LYS A 105 1.93 3.80 0.07
C LYS A 105 3.10 3.28 0.92
N SER A 106 3.94 4.19 1.44
CA SER A 106 5.08 3.84 2.27
C SER A 106 4.66 3.22 3.60
N ASP A 107 3.58 3.70 4.20
CA ASP A 107 3.03 3.18 5.47
C ASP A 107 2.53 1.74 5.29
N ARG A 108 1.79 1.49 4.19
CA ARG A 108 1.33 0.14 3.82
C ARG A 108 2.50 -0.82 3.61
N ALA A 109 3.50 -0.39 2.84
CA ALA A 109 4.69 -1.19 2.59
C ALA A 109 5.39 -1.53 3.91
N PHE A 110 5.58 -0.55 4.80
CA PHE A 110 6.18 -0.77 6.11
C PHE A 110 5.40 -1.75 6.97
N VAL A 111 4.07 -1.57 7.12
CA VAL A 111 3.22 -2.45 7.94
C VAL A 111 3.26 -3.89 7.43
N VAL A 112 3.14 -4.10 6.12
CA VAL A 112 3.15 -5.44 5.52
C VAL A 112 4.53 -6.09 5.66
N SER A 113 5.61 -5.35 5.40
CA SER A 113 6.98 -5.83 5.58
C SER A 113 7.27 -6.19 7.05
N ALA A 114 6.93 -5.32 7.99
CA ALA A 114 7.13 -5.55 9.40
C ALA A 114 6.34 -6.76 9.88
N LEU A 115 5.07 -6.89 9.49
CA LEU A 115 4.23 -8.03 9.85
C LEU A 115 4.80 -9.33 9.28
N ALA A 116 5.25 -9.34 8.03
CA ALA A 116 5.87 -10.51 7.40
C ALA A 116 7.14 -10.94 8.14
N LEU A 117 8.05 -10.01 8.41
CA LEU A 117 9.31 -10.27 9.12
C LEU A 117 9.04 -10.81 10.53
N LEU A 118 8.20 -10.11 11.30
CA LEU A 118 7.89 -10.49 12.68
C LEU A 118 7.18 -11.84 12.74
N THR A 119 6.34 -12.17 11.75
CA THR A 119 5.65 -13.48 11.72
C THR A 119 6.61 -14.63 11.47
N VAL A 120 7.71 -14.42 10.75
CA VAL A 120 8.76 -15.44 10.60
C VAL A 120 9.49 -15.67 11.93
N LEU A 121 9.76 -14.61 12.69
CA LEU A 121 10.41 -14.69 13.99
C LEU A 121 9.47 -15.24 15.09
N VAL A 122 8.19 -14.90 15.00
CA VAL A 122 7.15 -15.22 15.98
C VAL A 122 5.90 -15.72 15.24
N PRO A 123 5.83 -17.00 14.86
CA PRO A 123 4.71 -17.56 14.08
C PRO A 123 3.33 -17.39 14.74
N ALA A 124 3.28 -17.25 16.07
CA ALA A 124 2.05 -16.99 16.81
C ALA A 124 1.35 -15.68 16.40
N LEU A 125 2.07 -14.74 15.76
CA LEU A 125 1.47 -13.51 15.23
C LEU A 125 0.42 -13.74 14.15
N LEU A 126 0.38 -14.91 13.49
CA LEU A 126 -0.69 -15.26 12.55
C LEU A 126 -2.10 -15.13 13.16
N ALA A 127 -2.22 -15.32 14.48
CA ALA A 127 -3.48 -15.19 15.20
C ALA A 127 -4.02 -13.75 15.25
N VAL A 128 -3.15 -12.74 15.13
CA VAL A 128 -3.54 -11.31 15.20
C VAL A 128 -3.64 -10.65 13.82
N TRP A 129 -3.29 -11.34 12.74
CA TRP A 129 -3.31 -10.79 11.38
C TRP A 129 -4.67 -10.20 11.01
N ALA A 130 -5.76 -10.87 11.37
CA ALA A 130 -7.11 -10.37 11.10
C ALA A 130 -7.31 -8.97 11.67
N TRP A 131 -6.94 -8.74 12.93
CA TRP A 131 -7.02 -7.43 13.58
C TRP A 131 -6.10 -6.40 12.94
N VAL A 132 -4.85 -6.77 12.65
CA VAL A 132 -3.88 -5.86 12.02
C VAL A 132 -4.39 -5.38 10.66
N PHE A 133 -4.84 -6.30 9.80
CA PHE A 133 -5.37 -5.94 8.48
C PHE A 133 -6.71 -5.21 8.56
N SER A 134 -7.58 -5.50 9.54
CA SER A 134 -8.80 -4.73 9.77
C SER A 134 -8.50 -3.28 10.13
N VAL A 135 -7.56 -3.05 11.04
CA VAL A 135 -7.13 -1.70 11.41
C VAL A 135 -6.48 -1.01 10.20
N ALA A 136 -5.61 -1.70 9.46
CA ALA A 136 -5.00 -1.13 8.27
C ALA A 136 -6.04 -0.76 7.19
N ALA A 137 -7.06 -1.59 6.98
CA ALA A 137 -8.18 -1.30 6.07
C ALA A 137 -9.03 -0.09 6.53
N LEU A 138 -9.24 0.08 7.83
CA LEU A 138 -9.89 1.28 8.35
C LEU A 138 -9.03 2.53 8.11
N LEU A 139 -7.72 2.42 8.30
CA LEU A 139 -6.80 3.55 8.07
C LEU A 139 -6.68 3.91 6.58
N THR A 140 -6.82 2.96 5.65
CA THR A 140 -6.92 3.28 4.21
C THR A 140 -8.23 4.00 3.91
N ALA A 141 -9.36 3.61 4.51
CA ALA A 141 -10.62 4.34 4.37
C ALA A 141 -10.52 5.80 4.90
N VAL A 142 -9.89 6.00 6.07
CA VAL A 142 -9.60 7.33 6.61
C VAL A 142 -8.69 8.13 5.68
N THR A 143 -7.70 7.47 5.07
CA THR A 143 -6.81 8.09 4.08
C THR A 143 -7.58 8.55 2.85
N CYS A 144 -8.48 7.72 2.29
CA CYS A 144 -9.36 8.11 1.19
C CYS A 144 -10.20 9.33 1.54
N TRP A 145 -10.84 9.33 2.70
CA TRP A 145 -11.63 10.46 3.18
C TRP A 145 -10.80 11.75 3.27
N ASN A 146 -9.62 11.67 3.87
CA ASN A 146 -8.73 12.82 4.05
C ASN A 146 -8.25 13.38 2.71
N ARG A 147 -7.90 12.52 1.74
CA ARG A 147 -7.51 12.93 0.39
C ARG A 147 -8.66 13.64 -0.33
N LEU A 148 -9.86 13.06 -0.32
CA LEU A 148 -11.03 13.66 -0.98
C LEU A 148 -11.47 14.97 -0.33
N ALA A 149 -11.46 15.03 1.01
CA ALA A 149 -11.78 16.25 1.74
C ALA A 149 -10.75 17.36 1.47
N ALA A 150 -9.46 17.01 1.33
CA ALA A 150 -8.41 17.96 0.94
C ALA A 150 -8.62 18.46 -0.49
N THR A 151 -8.86 17.56 -1.45
CA THR A 151 -9.18 17.94 -2.83
C THR A 151 -10.35 18.91 -2.90
N LEU A 152 -11.47 18.62 -2.21
CA LEU A 152 -12.64 19.50 -2.23
C LEU A 152 -12.37 20.89 -1.64
N ARG A 153 -11.53 20.99 -0.61
CA ARG A 153 -11.12 22.29 -0.06
C ARG A 153 -10.30 23.08 -1.07
N GLU A 154 -9.36 22.44 -1.75
CA GLU A 154 -8.51 23.09 -2.76
C GLU A 154 -9.32 23.55 -3.98
N VAL A 155 -10.20 22.71 -4.50
CA VAL A 155 -11.08 23.06 -5.63
C VAL A 155 -11.99 24.24 -5.29
N ARG A 156 -12.58 24.25 -4.09
CA ARG A 156 -13.44 25.36 -3.64
C ARG A 156 -12.69 26.65 -3.39
N ALA A 157 -11.43 26.60 -2.98
CA ALA A 157 -10.60 27.79 -2.79
C ALA A 157 -10.14 28.43 -4.12
N ALA A 158 -10.18 27.66 -5.21
CA ALA A 158 -9.80 28.11 -6.55
C ALA A 158 -10.99 28.60 -7.41
N ALA A 159 -12.22 28.45 -6.92
CA ALA A 159 -13.46 28.88 -7.58
C ALA A 159 -13.91 30.25 -7.04
#